data_AF-A0AA37LW85-F1
#
_entry.id   AF-A0AA37LW85-F1
#
_cell.length_a   1.000
_cell.length_b   1.000
_cell.length_c   1.000
_cell.angle_alpha   90.00
_cell.angle_beta   90.00
_cell.angle_gamma   90.00
#
_symmetry.space_group_name_H-M   'P 1'
#
loop_
_entity.id
_entity.type
_entity.pdbx_description
1 polymer ?
#
loop_
_entity_poly.entity_id
_entity_poly.type
_entity_poly.pdbx_seq_one_letter_code
_entity_poly.pdbx_strand_id
1 'polypeptide(L)'
;MTIRVACAASGLALHLACQAIRAGECDAAIVAGSNIILSPDFGLFMAEHGILSPDASCRTFDAQANGYARAEAVNCVFIKRYDLALRDGNPVRAIIRGSATNADGKTVGMSTPSPEAHEALIRSAYRMAGIQDLCGTAMVECHGTGTTVGDAVETCAIARVFGRRALSSARQSQLLDIRKGPLLLQV
;
A
#
# COMPACT_ATOMS: atom_id res chain seq x y z
N MET A 1 -6.11 19.65 -9.58
CA MET A 1 -4.81 19.61 -8.86
C MET A 1 -4.02 18.44 -9.42
N THR A 2 -2.70 18.57 -9.57
CA THR A 2 -1.82 17.49 -10.04
C THR A 2 -0.74 17.23 -9.01
N ILE A 3 -0.53 15.96 -8.66
CA ILE A 3 0.41 15.52 -7.63
C ILE A 3 1.62 14.87 -8.28
N ARG A 4 2.83 15.27 -7.88
CA ARG A 4 4.09 14.69 -8.39
C ARG A 4 5.02 14.37 -7.23
N VAL A 5 5.02 13.10 -6.81
CA VAL A 5 5.91 12.54 -5.78
C VAL A 5 6.41 11.14 -6.18
N ALA A 6 6.80 11.00 -7.46
CA ALA A 6 7.24 9.74 -8.06
C ALA A 6 6.22 8.59 -7.84
N CYS A 7 6.67 7.42 -7.40
CA CYS A 7 5.87 6.18 -7.32
C CYS A 7 4.64 6.29 -6.40
N ALA A 8 4.65 7.21 -5.43
CA ALA A 8 3.56 7.38 -4.46
C ALA A 8 2.46 8.36 -4.92
N ALA A 9 2.55 8.92 -6.14
CA ALA A 9 1.71 10.03 -6.58
C ALA A 9 0.20 9.74 -6.52
N SER A 10 -0.24 8.57 -6.99
CA SER A 10 -1.65 8.17 -6.95
C SER A 10 -2.15 7.94 -5.52
N GLY A 11 -1.33 7.35 -4.64
CA GLY A 11 -1.64 7.16 -3.23
C GLY A 11 -1.78 8.49 -2.49
N LEU A 12 -0.88 9.46 -2.74
CA LEU A 12 -0.98 10.80 -2.17
C LEU A 12 -2.19 11.57 -2.72
N ALA A 13 -2.50 11.45 -4.01
CA ALA A 13 -3.71 12.06 -4.59
C ALA A 13 -4.97 11.51 -3.93
N LEU A 14 -5.05 10.20 -3.69
CA LEU A 14 -6.15 9.58 -2.96
C LEU A 14 -6.23 10.10 -1.52
N HIS A 15 -5.10 10.18 -0.82
CA HIS A 15 -5.05 10.72 0.54
C HIS A 15 -5.61 12.15 0.61
N LEU A 16 -5.16 13.04 -0.28
CA LEU A 16 -5.61 14.43 -0.32
C LEU A 16 -7.11 14.54 -0.64
N ALA A 17 -7.62 13.73 -1.56
CA ALA A 17 -9.04 13.70 -1.86
C ALA A 17 -9.87 13.22 -0.64
N CYS A 18 -9.37 12.23 0.10
CA CYS A 18 -9.99 11.82 1.36
C CYS A 18 -9.95 12.93 2.44
N GLN A 19 -8.88 13.72 2.51
CA GLN A 19 -8.80 14.86 3.44
C GLN A 19 -9.81 15.94 3.07
N ALA A 20 -9.90 16.33 1.79
CA ALA A 20 -10.85 17.33 1.31
C ALA A 20 -12.31 16.93 1.63
N ILE A 21 -12.66 15.65 1.44
CA ILE A 21 -14.00 15.14 1.79
C ILE A 21 -14.24 15.19 3.31
N ARG A 22 -13.25 14.81 4.12
CA ARG A 22 -13.38 14.87 5.59
C ARG A 22 -13.47 16.29 6.12
N ALA A 23 -12.77 17.22 5.49
CA ALA A 23 -12.79 18.64 5.83
C ALA A 23 -14.08 19.35 5.38
N GLY A 24 -14.93 18.69 4.58
CA GLY A 24 -16.15 19.29 4.02
C GLY A 24 -15.88 20.25 2.87
N GLU A 25 -14.67 20.22 2.27
CA GLU A 25 -14.34 21.03 1.09
C GLU A 25 -15.05 20.51 -0.16
N CYS A 26 -15.36 19.22 -0.20
CA CYS A 26 -16.20 18.60 -1.22
C CYS A 26 -16.93 17.36 -0.67
N ASP A 27 -18.02 16.95 -1.31
CA ASP A 27 -18.76 15.72 -0.93
C ASP A 27 -18.25 14.46 -1.65
N ALA A 28 -17.61 14.66 -2.80
CA ALA A 28 -17.09 13.62 -3.67
C ALA A 28 -15.88 14.13 -4.46
N ALA A 29 -15.05 13.20 -4.93
CA ALA A 29 -13.85 13.49 -5.70
C ALA A 29 -13.59 12.39 -6.73
N ILE A 30 -12.98 12.79 -7.85
CA ILE A 30 -12.36 11.87 -8.81
C ILE A 30 -10.86 11.86 -8.55
N VAL A 31 -10.30 10.67 -8.39
CA VAL A 31 -8.86 10.46 -8.22
C VAL A 31 -8.39 9.60 -9.38
N ALA A 32 -7.44 10.11 -10.16
CA ALA A 32 -6.88 9.41 -11.30
C ALA A 32 -5.35 9.44 -11.25
N GLY A 33 -4.74 8.40 -11.80
CA GLY A 33 -3.31 8.28 -11.99
C GLY A 33 -3.00 7.79 -13.39
N SER A 34 -1.93 8.31 -13.99
CA SER A 34 -1.41 7.84 -15.27
C SER A 34 0.10 7.74 -15.25
N ASN A 35 0.61 6.72 -15.92
CA ASN A 35 2.02 6.58 -16.29
C ASN A 35 2.09 6.06 -17.72
N ILE A 36 2.70 6.84 -18.62
CA ILE A 36 2.90 6.52 -20.03
C ILE A 36 4.38 6.72 -20.34
N ILE A 37 5.00 5.74 -20.98
CA ILE A 37 6.41 5.68 -21.34
C ILE A 37 6.55 6.12 -22.79
N LEU A 38 6.67 7.44 -22.98
CA LEU A 38 6.72 8.04 -24.31
C LEU A 38 8.13 8.07 -24.94
N SER A 39 9.17 7.84 -24.14
CA SER A 39 10.57 7.84 -24.58
C SER A 39 11.39 6.78 -23.84
N PRO A 40 12.39 6.17 -24.50
CA PRO A 40 13.33 5.26 -23.85
C PRO A 40 14.30 5.95 -22.89
N ASP A 41 14.55 7.26 -23.03
CA ASP A 41 15.67 7.96 -22.36
C ASP A 41 15.68 7.75 -20.84
N PHE A 42 14.52 7.91 -20.20
CA PHE A 42 14.41 7.70 -18.76
C PHE A 42 14.59 6.21 -18.38
N GLY A 43 14.14 5.29 -19.23
CA GLY A 43 14.38 3.86 -19.02
C GLY A 43 15.86 3.50 -19.11
N LEU A 44 16.58 4.04 -20.10
CA LEU A 44 18.02 3.86 -20.28
C LEU A 44 18.78 4.40 -19.07
N PHE A 45 18.46 5.63 -18.63
CA PHE A 45 19.04 6.21 -17.42
C PHE A 45 18.86 5.29 -16.20
N MET A 46 17.65 4.76 -15.98
CA MET A 46 17.39 3.87 -14.84
C MET A 46 18.11 2.52 -14.95
N ALA A 47 18.27 1.98 -16.16
CA ALA A 47 19.03 0.76 -16.40
C ALA A 47 20.52 0.95 -16.12
N GLU A 48 21.11 2.06 -16.56
CA GLU A 48 22.52 2.40 -16.30
C GLU A 48 22.83 2.54 -14.80
N HIS A 49 21.82 2.94 -14.00
CA HIS A 49 21.94 3.09 -12.55
C HIS A 49 21.50 1.83 -11.77
N GLY A 50 21.27 0.70 -12.45
CA GLY A 50 20.94 -0.57 -11.82
C GLY A 50 19.58 -0.61 -11.11
N ILE A 51 18.65 0.27 -11.49
CA ILE A 51 17.32 0.34 -10.87
C ILE A 51 16.35 -0.67 -11.51
N LEU A 52 16.49 -0.87 -12.82
CA LEU A 52 15.61 -1.77 -13.57
C LEU A 52 16.12 -3.21 -13.54
N SER A 53 15.20 -4.16 -13.43
CA SER A 53 15.51 -5.58 -13.61
C SER A 53 15.92 -5.85 -15.06
N PRO A 54 17.06 -6.53 -15.30
CA PRO A 54 17.44 -7.02 -16.62
C PRO A 54 16.43 -8.02 -17.21
N ASP A 55 15.63 -8.67 -16.36
CA ASP A 55 14.61 -9.66 -16.75
C ASP A 55 13.27 -9.02 -17.11
N ALA A 56 13.17 -7.68 -17.03
CA ALA A 56 11.93 -6.94 -17.23
C ALA A 56 10.74 -7.46 -16.38
N SER A 57 11.02 -7.97 -15.18
CA SER A 57 10.00 -8.41 -14.22
C SER A 57 10.31 -7.94 -12.80
N CYS A 58 9.27 -7.66 -12.01
CA CYS A 58 9.40 -7.46 -10.57
C CYS A 58 9.38 -8.83 -9.90
N ARG A 59 10.54 -9.31 -9.41
CA ARG A 59 10.62 -10.57 -8.64
C ARG A 59 10.38 -10.29 -7.16
N THR A 60 9.17 -9.84 -6.84
CA THR A 60 8.78 -9.36 -5.53
C THR A 60 8.98 -10.43 -4.44
N PHE A 61 9.74 -10.08 -3.41
CA PHE A 61 10.13 -10.96 -2.29
C PHE A 61 10.94 -12.22 -2.66
N ASP A 62 11.48 -12.27 -3.88
CA ASP A 62 12.32 -13.38 -4.33
C ASP A 62 13.79 -13.17 -3.93
N ALA A 63 14.52 -14.26 -3.65
CA ALA A 63 15.95 -14.21 -3.35
C ALA A 63 16.80 -13.69 -4.54
N GLN A 64 16.28 -13.79 -5.77
CA GLN A 64 16.86 -13.31 -7.01
C GLN A 64 16.29 -11.95 -7.45
N ALA A 65 15.61 -11.23 -6.55
CA ALA A 65 15.18 -9.85 -6.76
C ALA A 65 16.34 -8.95 -7.23
N ASN A 66 16.24 -8.41 -8.45
CA ASN A 66 17.32 -7.72 -9.14
C ASN A 66 16.89 -6.37 -9.77
N GLY A 67 15.80 -5.78 -9.29
CA GLY A 67 15.26 -4.52 -9.79
C GLY A 67 13.77 -4.63 -10.11
N TYR A 68 13.18 -3.52 -10.57
CA TYR A 68 11.77 -3.49 -10.96
C TYR A 68 11.60 -3.33 -12.47
N ALA A 69 10.41 -3.68 -12.98
CA ALA A 69 10.03 -3.48 -14.37
C ALA A 69 9.09 -2.27 -14.53
N ARG A 70 9.34 -1.44 -15.55
CA ARG A 70 8.45 -0.32 -15.85
C ARG A 70 7.17 -0.83 -16.52
N ALA A 71 6.04 -0.21 -16.20
CA ALA A 71 4.75 -0.51 -16.79
C ALA A 71 3.97 0.77 -17.07
N GLU A 72 3.07 0.72 -18.04
CA GLU A 72 2.13 1.80 -18.33
C GLU A 72 0.77 1.49 -17.70
N ALA A 73 0.09 2.52 -17.21
CA ALA A 73 -1.24 2.38 -16.65
C ALA A 73 -1.98 3.71 -16.65
N VAL A 74 -3.30 3.67 -16.81
CA VAL A 74 -4.21 4.76 -16.48
C VAL A 74 -5.31 4.20 -15.62
N ASN A 75 -5.55 4.82 -14.47
CA ASN A 75 -6.60 4.42 -13.54
C ASN A 75 -7.38 5.63 -13.04
N CYS A 76 -8.62 5.38 -12.61
CA CYS A 76 -9.52 6.39 -12.09
C CYS A 76 -10.48 5.73 -11.09
N VAL A 77 -10.68 6.39 -9.94
CA VAL A 77 -11.68 6.02 -8.95
C VAL A 77 -12.52 7.24 -8.59
N PHE A 78 -13.82 7.02 -8.44
CA PHE A 78 -14.72 8.00 -7.85
C PHE A 78 -14.93 7.66 -6.38
N ILE A 79 -14.67 8.63 -5.50
CA ILE A 79 -14.87 8.49 -4.06
C ILE A 79 -15.86 9.53 -3.57
N LYS A 80 -16.62 9.17 -2.54
CA LYS A 80 -17.69 9.99 -1.97
C LYS A 80 -17.85 9.71 -0.49
N ARG A 81 -18.36 10.69 0.26
CA ARG A 81 -18.72 10.48 1.66
C ARG A 81 -19.75 9.34 1.79
N TYR A 82 -19.52 8.42 2.71
CA TYR A 82 -20.25 7.14 2.76
C TYR A 82 -21.76 7.32 3.01
N ASP A 83 -22.14 8.21 3.93
CA ASP A 83 -23.53 8.58 4.21
C ASP A 83 -24.26 9.12 2.96
N LEU A 84 -23.58 9.96 2.19
CA LEU A 84 -24.14 10.52 0.94
C LEU A 84 -24.21 9.46 -0.17
N ALA A 85 -23.24 8.54 -0.24
CA ALA A 85 -23.29 7.43 -1.17
C ALA A 85 -24.49 6.52 -0.90
N LEU A 86 -24.79 6.23 0.38
CA LEU A 86 -25.97 5.47 0.79
C LEU A 86 -27.27 6.23 0.50
N ARG A 87 -27.35 7.52 0.88
CA ARG A 87 -28.51 8.37 0.63
C ARG A 87 -28.87 8.42 -0.86
N ASP A 88 -27.86 8.53 -1.72
CA ASP A 88 -28.04 8.69 -3.16
C ASP A 88 -28.12 7.33 -3.89
N GLY A 89 -28.16 6.21 -3.16
CA GLY A 89 -28.24 4.86 -3.73
C GLY A 89 -27.05 4.47 -4.61
N ASN A 90 -25.87 5.04 -4.35
CA ASN A 90 -24.68 4.78 -5.14
C ASN A 90 -24.09 3.39 -4.79
N PRO A 91 -23.64 2.59 -5.78
CA PRO A 91 -23.00 1.32 -5.52
C PRO A 91 -21.66 1.51 -4.80
N VAL A 92 -21.51 0.89 -3.62
CA VAL A 92 -20.28 0.95 -2.83
C VAL A 92 -19.45 -0.30 -3.09
N ARG A 93 -18.26 -0.14 -3.67
CA ARG A 93 -17.32 -1.25 -3.97
C ARG A 93 -16.35 -1.54 -2.82
N ALA A 94 -15.93 -0.49 -2.10
CA ALA A 94 -15.04 -0.57 -0.97
C ALA A 94 -15.22 0.67 -0.08
N ILE A 95 -14.72 0.60 1.16
CA ILE A 95 -14.71 1.72 2.09
C ILE A 95 -13.25 2.06 2.42
N ILE A 96 -12.85 3.30 2.14
CA ILE A 96 -11.54 3.81 2.56
C ILE A 96 -11.65 4.22 4.03
N ARG A 97 -11.25 3.31 4.91
CA ARG A 97 -11.36 3.50 6.37
C ARG A 97 -10.37 4.55 6.89
N GLY A 98 -9.15 4.57 6.36
CA GLY A 98 -8.11 5.52 6.75
C GLY A 98 -7.01 5.58 5.69
N SER A 99 -6.28 6.69 5.66
CA SER A 99 -5.11 6.89 4.82
C SER A 99 -4.11 7.80 5.54
N ALA A 100 -2.82 7.61 5.27
CA ALA A 100 -1.73 8.38 5.86
C ALA A 100 -0.61 8.59 4.85
N THR A 101 0.26 9.56 5.11
CA THR A 101 1.47 9.86 4.34
C THR A 101 2.58 10.26 5.29
N ASN A 102 3.83 10.01 4.91
CA ASN A 102 5.04 10.48 5.58
C ASN A 102 6.22 10.48 4.60
N ALA A 103 7.45 10.58 5.11
CA ALA A 103 8.68 10.46 4.33
C ALA A 103 9.70 9.65 5.11
N ASP A 104 10.60 8.97 4.40
CA ASP A 104 11.68 8.16 5.00
C ASP A 104 12.65 9.00 5.84
N GLY A 105 12.79 10.29 5.53
CA GLY A 105 13.65 11.21 6.26
C GLY A 105 15.13 10.94 6.00
N LYS A 106 15.95 10.97 7.06
CA LYS A 106 17.40 10.76 6.95
C LYS A 106 17.73 9.26 6.93
N THR A 107 18.13 8.75 5.77
CA THR A 107 18.63 7.39 5.58
C THR A 107 20.07 7.41 5.04
N VAL A 108 20.68 6.23 4.87
CA VAL A 108 22.09 6.11 4.41
C VAL A 108 22.33 6.63 2.99
N GLY A 109 21.29 6.64 2.17
CA GLY A 109 21.28 7.27 0.85
C GLY A 109 19.90 7.85 0.58
N MET A 110 19.82 8.92 -0.20
CA MET A 110 18.57 9.66 -0.44
C MET A 110 17.40 8.78 -0.93
N SER A 111 17.69 7.69 -1.65
CA SER A 111 16.70 6.74 -2.18
C SER A 111 16.59 5.45 -1.35
N THR A 112 17.27 5.36 -0.22
CA THR A 112 17.21 4.18 0.66
C THR A 112 15.95 4.25 1.53
N PRO A 113 15.08 3.23 1.51
CA PRO A 113 13.84 3.23 2.28
C PRO A 113 14.10 3.04 3.79
N SER A 114 13.15 3.49 4.62
CA SER A 114 13.25 3.43 6.08
C SER A 114 12.22 2.46 6.69
N PRO A 115 12.64 1.36 7.34
CA PRO A 115 11.71 0.43 7.95
C PRO A 115 10.91 1.07 9.09
N GLU A 116 11.51 2.00 9.85
CA GLU A 116 10.83 2.74 10.90
C GLU A 116 9.76 3.69 10.33
N ALA A 117 10.06 4.36 9.21
CA ALA A 117 9.10 5.23 8.55
C ALA A 117 7.92 4.44 7.97
N HIS A 118 8.19 3.29 7.34
CA HIS A 118 7.15 2.39 6.82
C HIS A 118 6.26 1.86 7.96
N GLU A 119 6.84 1.41 9.08
CA GLU A 119 6.06 0.99 10.25
C GLU A 119 5.18 2.13 10.78
N ALA A 120 5.75 3.33 10.94
CA ALA A 120 5.02 4.49 11.42
C ALA A 120 3.87 4.88 10.47
N LEU A 121 4.08 4.77 9.15
CA LEU A 121 3.07 5.04 8.13
C LEU A 121 1.88 4.09 8.27
N ILE A 122 2.15 2.77 8.33
CA ILE A 122 1.11 1.75 8.46
C ILE A 122 0.32 1.99 9.76
N ARG A 123 1.01 2.15 10.90
CA ARG A 123 0.33 2.42 12.19
C ARG A 123 -0.50 3.69 12.16
N SER A 124 -0.03 4.73 11.46
CA SER A 124 -0.79 5.98 11.31
C SER A 124 -2.06 5.76 10.48
N ALA A 125 -2.00 5.01 9.39
CA ALA A 125 -3.18 4.68 8.58
C ALA A 125 -4.23 3.91 9.39
N TYR A 126 -3.83 2.93 10.21
CA TYR A 126 -4.74 2.18 11.09
C TYR A 126 -5.35 3.05 12.20
N ARG A 127 -4.54 3.94 12.80
CA ARG A 127 -5.03 4.92 13.77
C ARG A 127 -6.08 5.85 13.14
N MET A 128 -5.81 6.35 11.92
CA MET A 128 -6.78 7.16 11.17
C MET A 128 -8.04 6.38 10.82
N ALA A 129 -7.93 5.05 10.62
CA ALA A 129 -9.06 4.17 10.38
C ALA A 129 -9.88 3.82 11.63
N GLY A 130 -9.39 4.18 12.83
CA GLY A 130 -9.96 3.75 14.11
C GLY A 130 -9.90 2.24 14.33
N ILE A 131 -8.97 1.54 13.67
CA ILE A 131 -8.83 0.08 13.77
C ILE A 131 -7.74 -0.24 14.80
N GLN A 132 -8.15 -0.83 15.92
CA GLN A 132 -7.24 -1.24 17.00
C GLN A 132 -6.72 -2.67 16.81
N ASP A 133 -7.59 -3.57 16.35
CA ASP A 133 -7.21 -4.95 16.09
C ASP A 133 -6.57 -5.08 14.69
N LEU A 134 -5.24 -5.13 14.68
CA LEU A 134 -4.46 -5.32 13.46
C LEU A 134 -4.55 -6.76 12.94
N CYS A 135 -4.93 -7.74 13.78
CA CYS A 135 -5.00 -9.16 13.40
C CYS A 135 -6.16 -9.47 12.45
N GLY A 136 -7.19 -8.61 12.41
CA GLY A 136 -8.26 -8.71 11.40
C GLY A 136 -7.83 -8.36 9.97
N THR A 137 -6.56 -7.99 9.75
CA THR A 137 -6.04 -7.66 8.42
C THR A 137 -5.84 -8.93 7.61
N ALA A 138 -6.71 -9.16 6.63
CA ALA A 138 -6.65 -10.35 5.78
C ALA A 138 -5.52 -10.30 4.74
N MET A 139 -5.18 -9.11 4.24
CA MET A 139 -4.27 -8.94 3.13
C MET A 139 -3.58 -7.57 3.18
N VAL A 140 -2.34 -7.53 2.73
CA VAL A 140 -1.54 -6.31 2.54
C VAL A 140 -1.05 -6.30 1.10
N GLU A 141 -1.58 -5.37 0.30
CA GLU A 141 -1.04 -5.06 -1.02
C GLU A 141 0.23 -4.24 -0.84
N CYS A 142 1.37 -4.84 -1.18
CA CYS A 142 2.70 -4.26 -0.94
C CYS A 142 3.13 -3.36 -2.11
N HIS A 143 4.11 -2.48 -1.86
CA HIS A 143 4.82 -1.76 -2.92
C HIS A 143 5.60 -2.73 -3.81
N GLY A 144 6.27 -3.71 -3.21
CA GLY A 144 6.67 -4.95 -3.84
C GLY A 144 7.54 -4.78 -5.08
N THR A 145 8.58 -3.95 -4.99
CA THR A 145 9.38 -3.55 -6.16
C THR A 145 10.23 -4.66 -6.77
N GLY A 146 10.47 -5.78 -6.08
CA GLY A 146 11.42 -6.79 -6.55
C GLY A 146 12.87 -6.31 -6.39
N THR A 147 13.14 -5.45 -5.41
CA THR A 147 14.49 -4.98 -5.08
C THR A 147 14.96 -5.61 -3.78
N THR A 148 16.21 -6.07 -3.73
CA THR A 148 16.76 -6.77 -2.55
C THR A 148 16.59 -5.96 -1.25
N VAL A 149 16.87 -4.66 -1.30
CA VAL A 149 16.80 -3.78 -0.13
C VAL A 149 15.36 -3.36 0.16
N GLY A 150 14.62 -2.92 -0.86
CA GLY A 150 13.26 -2.40 -0.67
C GLY A 150 12.30 -3.46 -0.14
N ASP A 151 12.33 -4.65 -0.72
CA ASP A 151 11.46 -5.76 -0.34
C ASP A 151 11.78 -6.26 1.08
N ALA A 152 13.06 -6.28 1.48
CA ALA A 152 13.47 -6.62 2.85
C ALA A 152 13.01 -5.57 3.87
N VAL A 153 13.12 -4.28 3.54
CA VAL A 153 12.66 -3.18 4.41
C VAL A 153 11.14 -3.22 4.56
N GLU A 154 10.41 -3.41 3.46
CA GLU A 154 8.95 -3.48 3.44
C GLU A 154 8.42 -4.65 4.27
N THR A 155 8.94 -5.86 4.03
CA THR A 155 8.54 -7.06 4.78
C THR A 155 8.89 -6.95 6.27
N CYS A 156 10.03 -6.33 6.61
CA CYS A 156 10.39 -6.06 8.01
C CYS A 156 9.36 -5.14 8.69
N ALA A 157 8.98 -4.04 8.04
CA ALA A 157 7.99 -3.11 8.58
C ALA A 157 6.61 -3.77 8.76
N ILE A 158 6.15 -4.52 7.75
CA ILE A 158 4.90 -5.30 7.81
C ILE A 158 4.96 -6.32 8.97
N ALA A 159 6.07 -7.05 9.11
CA ALA A 159 6.24 -8.01 10.20
C ALA A 159 6.26 -7.34 11.59
N ARG A 160 6.83 -6.14 11.73
CA ARG A 160 6.80 -5.38 13.00
C ARG A 160 5.40 -4.94 13.40
N VAL A 161 4.54 -4.66 12.42
CA VAL A 161 3.14 -4.24 12.64
C VAL A 161 2.22 -5.44 12.89
N PHE A 162 2.25 -6.44 12.02
CA PHE A 162 1.28 -7.55 12.01
C PHE A 162 1.83 -8.86 12.60
N GLY A 163 3.15 -9.06 12.59
CA GLY A 163 3.78 -10.34 12.95
C GLY A 163 3.87 -10.63 14.46
N ARG A 164 3.82 -9.61 15.33
CA ARG A 164 4.07 -9.77 16.78
C ARG A 164 3.05 -10.65 17.54
N ARG A 165 1.92 -11.05 16.94
CA ARG A 165 0.94 -11.98 17.58
C ARG A 165 0.44 -13.13 16.71
N ALA A 166 0.88 -13.29 15.46
CA ALA A 166 0.65 -14.55 14.74
C ALA A 166 1.19 -15.77 15.54
N LEU A 167 2.21 -15.54 16.39
CA LEU A 167 2.76 -16.53 17.31
C LEU A 167 2.09 -16.59 18.70
N SER A 168 1.24 -15.61 19.08
CA SER A 168 0.54 -15.65 20.38
C SER A 168 -0.80 -16.37 20.30
N SER A 169 -1.49 -16.33 19.16
CA SER A 169 -2.75 -17.06 18.96
C SER A 169 -2.50 -18.54 18.63
N ALA A 170 -1.42 -18.86 17.92
CA ALA A 170 -1.07 -20.24 17.56
C ALA A 170 -0.64 -21.12 18.75
N ARG A 171 -0.16 -20.55 19.86
CA ARG A 171 0.22 -21.31 21.08
C ARG A 171 -0.89 -21.45 22.11
N GLN A 172 -2.04 -20.80 21.94
CA GLN A 172 -3.12 -20.83 22.93
C GLN A 172 -4.38 -21.57 22.45
N SER A 173 -4.53 -21.82 21.14
CA SER A 173 -5.64 -22.58 20.56
C SER A 173 -5.33 -24.04 20.20
N GLN A 174 -4.06 -24.48 20.23
CA GLN A 174 -3.69 -25.88 19.94
C GLN A 174 -3.84 -26.85 21.14
N LEU A 175 -4.31 -26.37 22.30
CA LEU A 175 -4.55 -27.21 23.49
C LEU A 175 -6.03 -27.44 23.81
N LEU A 176 -6.96 -26.79 23.12
CA LEU A 176 -8.39 -27.02 23.33
C LEU A 176 -9.14 -27.05 22.00
N ASP A 177 -9.62 -28.26 21.71
CA ASP A 177 -10.78 -28.58 20.86
C ASP A 177 -10.53 -28.99 19.40
N ILE A 178 -10.05 -30.23 19.28
CA ILE A 178 -10.39 -31.12 18.16
C ILE A 178 -11.90 -31.40 18.24
N ARG A 179 -12.72 -30.74 17.39
CA ARG A 179 -13.93 -31.28 16.71
C ARG A 179 -14.90 -30.15 16.25
N LYS A 180 -15.20 -30.15 14.94
CA LYS A 180 -16.43 -29.71 14.22
C LYS A 180 -16.34 -28.46 13.30
N GLY A 181 -16.58 -28.70 12.01
CA GLY A 181 -17.48 -27.88 11.17
C GLY A 181 -16.84 -26.78 10.30
N PRO A 182 -17.41 -26.45 9.12
CA PRO A 182 -16.67 -25.96 7.96
C PRO A 182 -16.43 -24.44 7.96
N LEU A 183 -15.29 -24.02 7.40
CA LEU A 183 -14.93 -22.62 7.14
C LEU A 183 -15.55 -22.13 5.82
N LEU A 184 -16.31 -21.05 5.88
CA LEU A 184 -16.76 -20.26 4.75
C LEU A 184 -15.56 -19.56 4.07
N LEU A 185 -15.49 -19.70 2.75
CA LEU A 185 -14.67 -18.90 1.86
C LEU A 185 -15.45 -17.62 1.50
N GLN A 186 -14.91 -16.44 1.78
CA GLN A 186 -15.35 -15.20 1.14
C GLN A 186 -14.24 -14.72 0.21
N VAL A 187 -14.54 -14.83 -1.08
CA VAL A 187 -14.09 -13.91 -2.13
C VAL A 187 -15.28 -12.99 -2.42
#